data_AF-A0A8J6RS84-F1
#
_entry.id   AF-A0A8J6RS84-F1
#
_cell.length_a   1.000
_cell.length_b   1.000
_cell.length_c   1.000
_cell.angle_alpha   90.00
_cell.angle_beta   90.00
_cell.angle_gamma   90.00
#
_symmetry.space_group_name_H-M   'P 1'
#
loop_
_entity.id
_entity.type
_entity.pdbx_description
1 polymer ?
#
loop_
_entity_poly.entity_id
_entity_poly.type
_entity_poly.pdbx_seq_one_letter_code
_entity_poly.pdbx_strand_id
1 'polypeptide(L)'
;MGLKIIENFDGNFTLDPEAKETLFNLLKGEAFVKQITEQMQCEEVEFTEFLFQPVPYSTATPKGMPAEFEKFHQSEDHLIINVPPNFMFKAKIFKPSRLCAIYRKVK
;
A
#
# COMPACT_ATOMS: atom_id res chain seq x y z
N MET A 1 7.55 0.21 23.30
CA MET A 1 6.49 -0.70 22.85
C MET A 1 6.74 -1.00 21.39
N GLY A 2 7.32 -2.16 21.10
CA GLY A 2 7.72 -2.57 19.75
C GLY A 2 6.49 -2.93 18.95
N LEU A 3 6.18 -2.11 17.95
CA LEU A 3 5.23 -2.46 16.91
C LEU A 3 5.80 -3.70 16.20
N LYS A 4 5.20 -4.85 16.49
CA LYS A 4 5.41 -6.08 15.73
C LYS A 4 5.14 -5.73 14.28
N ILE A 5 6.17 -5.81 13.44
CA ILE A 5 6.05 -5.78 12.00
C ILE A 5 5.22 -7.03 11.67
N ILE A 6 3.90 -6.86 11.57
CA ILE A 6 2.99 -7.95 11.22
C ILE A 6 3.23 -8.22 9.73
N GLU A 7 3.91 -9.31 9.45
CA GLU A 7 4.15 -9.90 8.13
C GLU A 7 2.86 -10.46 7.50
N ASN A 8 1.70 -9.80 7.66
CA ASN A 8 0.49 -10.19 6.94
C ASN A 8 0.51 -9.55 5.56
N PHE A 9 1.34 -10.16 4.72
CA PHE A 9 1.21 -10.08 3.28
C PHE A 9 0.06 -11.00 2.88
N ASP A 10 -0.96 -10.42 2.24
CA ASP A 10 -2.08 -11.14 1.64
C ASP A 10 -1.52 -12.34 0.85
N GLY A 11 -1.94 -13.55 1.24
CA GLY A 11 -1.22 -14.82 1.04
C GLY A 11 -1.10 -15.36 -0.39
N ASN A 12 -0.81 -14.50 -1.37
CA ASN A 12 -0.71 -14.88 -2.78
C ASN A 12 0.53 -14.33 -3.52
N PHE A 13 1.34 -13.47 -2.91
CA PHE A 13 2.62 -13.04 -3.49
C PHE A 13 3.70 -12.87 -2.43
N THR A 14 4.95 -13.22 -2.74
CA THR A 14 6.10 -13.03 -1.85
C THR A 14 7.02 -12.02 -2.51
N LEU A 15 7.34 -10.92 -1.81
CA LEU A 15 8.37 -9.99 -2.26
C LEU A 15 9.72 -10.42 -1.72
N ASP A 16 10.74 -10.37 -2.59
CA ASP A 16 12.12 -10.49 -2.15
C ASP A 16 12.44 -9.42 -1.09
N PRO A 17 13.24 -9.73 -0.06
CA PRO A 17 13.60 -8.77 0.98
C PRO A 17 14.21 -7.48 0.42
N GLU A 18 15.07 -7.60 -0.61
CA GLU A 18 15.68 -6.46 -1.32
C GLU A 18 14.63 -5.63 -2.09
N ALA A 19 13.69 -6.31 -2.76
CA ALA A 19 12.59 -5.67 -3.48
C ALA A 19 11.67 -4.92 -2.50
N LYS A 20 11.35 -5.54 -1.36
CA LYS A 20 10.55 -4.94 -0.30
C LYS A 20 11.20 -3.67 0.25
N GLU A 21 12.47 -3.75 0.63
CA GLU A 21 13.20 -2.60 1.18
C GLU A 21 13.24 -1.45 0.18
N THR A 22 13.55 -1.75 -1.08
CA THR A 22 13.56 -0.76 -2.17
C THR A 22 12.18 -0.11 -2.34
N LEU A 23 11.12 -0.92 -2.41
CA LEU A 23 9.76 -0.42 -2.57
C LEU A 23 9.33 0.44 -1.37
N PHE A 24 9.63 0.00 -0.15
CA PHE A 24 9.24 0.70 1.08
C PHE A 24 9.98 2.04 1.18
N ASN A 25 11.27 2.08 0.85
CA ASN A 25 12.03 3.32 0.81
C ASN A 25 11.46 4.32 -0.21
N LEU A 26 11.00 3.82 -1.37
CA LEU A 26 10.34 4.68 -2.37
C LEU A 26 8.97 5.18 -1.88
N LEU A 27 8.16 4.31 -1.26
CA LEU A 27 6.84 4.64 -0.74
C LEU A 27 6.88 5.54 0.51
N LYS A 28 7.94 5.46 1.31
CA LYS A 28 8.24 6.36 2.44
C LYS A 28 8.98 7.63 2.01
N GLY A 29 9.40 7.73 0.75
CA GLY A 29 10.16 8.87 0.26
C GLY A 29 9.36 10.17 0.40
N GLU A 30 9.99 11.20 0.98
CA GLU A 30 9.36 12.50 1.26
C GLU A 30 8.69 13.11 0.03
N ALA A 31 9.32 12.99 -1.15
CA ALA A 31 8.77 13.49 -2.40
C ALA A 31 7.45 12.79 -2.79
N PHE A 32 7.30 11.50 -2.52
CA PHE A 32 6.08 10.75 -2.82
C PHE A 32 5.00 11.02 -1.78
N VAL A 33 5.36 11.00 -0.49
CA VAL A 33 4.47 11.37 0.61
C VAL A 33 3.89 12.76 0.40
N LYS A 34 4.72 13.74 0.02
CA LYS A 34 4.29 15.10 -0.28
C LYS A 34 3.32 15.16 -1.47
N GLN A 35 3.55 14.38 -2.52
CA GLN A 35 2.59 14.29 -3.63
C GLN A 35 1.26 13.71 -3.19
N ILE A 36 1.27 12.70 -2.30
CA ILE A 36 0.03 12.12 -1.75
C ILE A 36 -0.71 13.17 -0.92
N THR A 37 -0.03 13.90 -0.03
CA THR A 37 -0.66 14.92 0.81
C THR A 37 -1.26 16.05 -0.02
N GLU A 38 -0.54 16.51 -1.04
CA GLU A 38 -1.03 17.53 -1.98
C GLU A 38 -2.26 17.07 -2.78
N GLN A 39 -2.28 15.82 -3.26
CA GLN A 39 -3.41 15.28 -4.03
C GLN A 39 -4.63 14.98 -3.16
N MET A 40 -4.41 14.48 -1.94
CA MET A 40 -5.47 14.05 -1.03
C MET A 40 -5.91 15.15 -0.05
N GLN A 41 -5.32 16.35 -0.17
CA GLN A 41 -5.61 17.52 0.68
C GLN A 41 -5.53 17.21 2.18
N CYS A 42 -4.50 16.46 2.60
CA CYS A 42 -4.23 16.17 4.00
C CYS A 42 -2.89 16.77 4.43
N GLU A 43 -2.72 17.04 5.73
CA GLU A 43 -1.47 17.61 6.26
C GLU A 43 -0.31 16.64 6.10
N GLU A 44 -0.47 15.42 6.60
CA GLU A 44 0.59 14.42 6.59
C GLU A 44 0.03 13.01 6.41
N VAL A 45 0.82 12.13 5.79
CA VAL A 45 0.50 10.72 5.66
C VAL A 45 1.69 9.85 6.04
N GLU A 46 1.41 8.76 6.74
CA GLU A 46 2.38 7.76 7.14
C GLU A 46 2.12 6.46 6.38
N PHE A 47 3.15 5.93 5.73
CA PHE A 47 3.04 4.62 5.09
C PHE A 47 2.95 3.53 6.15
N THR A 48 1.83 2.80 6.16
CA THR A 48 1.53 1.79 7.19
C THR A 48 2.25 0.45 6.97
N GLU A 49 3.09 0.36 5.93
CA GLU A 49 3.79 -0.88 5.55
C GLU A 49 2.87 -2.01 5.08
N PHE A 50 1.56 -1.77 5.00
CA PHE A 50 0.60 -2.67 4.41
C PHE A 50 0.53 -2.48 2.89
N LEU A 51 0.70 -3.60 2.18
CA LEU A 51 0.51 -3.72 0.75
C LEU A 51 -0.49 -4.84 0.46
N PHE A 52 -1.31 -4.65 -0.56
CA PHE A 52 -2.19 -5.70 -1.05
C PHE A 52 -2.32 -5.65 -2.57
N GLN A 53 -2.63 -6.79 -3.16
CA GLN A 53 -2.98 -6.87 -4.57
C GLN A 53 -4.49 -6.61 -4.70
N PRO A 54 -4.94 -5.63 -5.51
CA PRO A 54 -6.35 -5.50 -5.80
C PRO A 54 -6.84 -6.75 -6.53
N VAL A 55 -7.96 -7.30 -6.08
CA VAL A 55 -8.56 -8.51 -6.64
C VAL A 55 -9.60 -8.13 -7.69
N PRO A 56 -9.79 -8.95 -8.74
CA PRO A 56 -10.86 -8.72 -9.69
C PRO A 56 -12.22 -8.71 -8.98
N TYR A 57 -13.14 -7.89 -9.48
CA TYR A 57 -14.52 -7.86 -9.01
C TYR A 57 -15.13 -9.26 -9.08
N SER A 58 -15.62 -9.76 -7.96
CA SER A 58 -16.32 -11.05 -7.87
C SER A 58 -17.54 -10.91 -6.96
N THR A 59 -18.44 -11.89 -7.00
CA THR A 59 -19.58 -11.99 -6.09
C THR A 59 -19.18 -12.03 -4.61
N ALA A 60 -17.95 -12.48 -4.30
CA ALA A 60 -17.39 -12.46 -2.94
C ALA A 60 -16.62 -11.17 -2.61
N THR A 61 -16.22 -10.39 -3.61
CA THR A 61 -15.40 -9.15 -3.46
C THR A 61 -15.96 -8.02 -4.32
N PRO A 62 -17.16 -7.49 -3.99
CA PRO A 62 -17.84 -6.48 -4.81
C PRO A 62 -17.07 -5.15 -4.90
N LYS A 63 -16.05 -4.93 -4.08
CA LYS A 63 -15.19 -3.73 -4.13
C LYS A 63 -13.78 -3.99 -4.69
N GLY A 64 -13.52 -5.19 -5.21
CA GLY A 64 -12.19 -5.55 -5.73
C GLY A 64 -11.07 -5.48 -4.69
N MET A 65 -11.41 -5.64 -3.41
CA MET A 65 -10.48 -5.61 -2.28
C MET A 65 -10.65 -6.87 -1.42
N PRO A 66 -9.58 -7.35 -0.78
CA PRO A 66 -9.68 -8.39 0.25
C PRO A 66 -10.42 -7.86 1.49
N ALA A 67 -11.22 -8.71 2.13
CA ALA A 67 -12.04 -8.34 3.29
C ALA A 67 -11.23 -7.72 4.45
N GLU A 68 -9.97 -8.14 4.61
CA GLU A 68 -9.05 -7.60 5.63
C GLU A 68 -8.70 -6.13 5.41
N PHE A 69 -8.70 -5.67 4.14
CA PHE A 69 -8.36 -4.32 3.75
C PHE A 69 -9.57 -3.42 3.49
N GLU A 70 -10.78 -3.99 3.37
CA GLU A 70 -12.02 -3.20 3.24
C GLU A 70 -12.23 -2.21 4.39
N LYS A 71 -11.75 -2.54 5.60
CA LYS A 71 -11.81 -1.64 6.77
C LYS A 71 -11.04 -0.33 6.55
N PHE A 72 -9.96 -0.36 5.77
CA PHE A 72 -9.18 0.83 5.46
C PHE A 72 -9.87 1.71 4.41
N HIS A 73 -10.62 1.11 3.49
CA HIS A 73 -11.47 1.89 2.57
C HIS A 73 -12.67 2.53 3.28
N GLN A 74 -13.17 1.90 4.34
CA GLN A 74 -14.27 2.47 5.13
C GLN A 74 -13.80 3.52 6.15
N SER A 75 -12.50 3.59 6.41
CA SER A 75 -11.91 4.53 7.37
C SER A 75 -11.47 5.81 6.68
N GLU A 76 -11.98 6.96 7.13
CA GLU A 76 -11.59 8.27 6.60
C GLU A 76 -10.14 8.65 6.96
N ASP A 77 -9.57 8.01 7.98
CA ASP A 77 -8.20 8.20 8.46
C ASP A 77 -7.16 7.40 7.64
N HIS A 78 -7.60 6.54 6.71
CA HIS A 78 -6.70 5.76 5.87
C HIS A 78 -6.87 6.12 4.39
N LEU A 79 -5.79 5.96 3.64
CA LEU A 79 -5.70 6.22 2.21
C LEU A 79 -5.15 4.99 1.52
N ILE A 80 -5.76 4.63 0.40
CA ILE A 80 -5.32 3.52 -0.44
C ILE A 80 -4.76 4.13 -1.71
N ILE A 81 -3.45 4.01 -1.89
CA ILE A 81 -2.73 4.57 -3.03
C ILE A 81 -2.26 3.43 -3.92
N ASN A 82 -2.56 3.49 -5.21
CA ASN A 82 -2.00 2.55 -6.17
C ASN A 82 -0.50 2.79 -6.29
N VAL A 83 0.29 1.74 -6.10
CA VAL A 83 1.74 1.80 -6.23
C VAL A 83 2.09 2.13 -7.69
N PRO A 84 2.81 3.22 -7.95
CA PRO A 84 3.24 3.57 -9.29
C PRO A 84 4.06 2.45 -9.95
N PRO A 85 3.87 2.18 -11.26
CA PRO A 85 4.60 1.12 -11.94
C PRO A 85 6.11 1.36 -11.92
N ASN A 86 6.57 2.60 -11.99
CA ASN A 86 8.00 2.94 -11.88
C ASN A 86 8.62 2.48 -10.55
N PHE A 87 7.87 2.45 -9.44
CA PHE A 87 8.35 1.97 -8.15
C PHE A 87 8.44 0.45 -8.14
N MET A 88 7.43 -0.22 -8.69
CA MET A 88 7.45 -1.68 -8.87
C MET A 88 8.64 -2.10 -9.75
N PHE A 89 8.90 -1.40 -10.86
CA PHE A 89 10.07 -1.66 -11.72
C PHE A 89 11.40 -1.44 -11.00
N LYS A 90 11.56 -0.34 -10.24
CA LYS A 90 12.77 -0.08 -9.44
C LYS A 90 13.03 -1.17 -8.40
N ALA A 91 11.96 -1.67 -7.78
CA ALA A 91 12.00 -2.77 -6.83
C ALA A 91 12.09 -4.16 -7.50
N LYS A 92 12.20 -4.25 -8.84
CA LYS A 92 12.22 -5.51 -9.61
C LYS A 92 10.97 -6.39 -9.38
N ILE A 93 9.82 -5.76 -9.11
CA ILE A 93 8.53 -6.42 -8.91
C ILE A 93 7.80 -6.49 -10.24
N PHE A 94 7.72 -7.69 -10.81
CA PHE A 94 7.02 -7.95 -12.09
C PHE A 94 5.70 -8.68 -11.90
N LYS A 95 5.51 -9.33 -10.74
CA LYS A 95 4.27 -9.98 -10.31
C LYS A 95 4.05 -9.67 -8.83
N PRO A 96 2.87 -9.20 -8.42
CA PRO A 96 1.68 -8.96 -9.24
C PRO A 96 1.77 -7.67 -10.08
N SER A 97 0.88 -7.53 -11.09
CA SER A 97 0.87 -6.38 -12.01
C SER A 97 0.37 -5.07 -11.37
N ARG A 98 -0.33 -5.16 -10.24
CA ARG A 98 -0.84 -4.01 -9.50
C ARG A 98 -0.65 -4.26 -8.01
N LEU A 99 -0.25 -3.22 -7.30
CA LEU A 99 -0.15 -3.19 -5.86
C LEU A 99 -0.82 -1.92 -5.34
N CYS A 100 -1.48 -2.04 -4.21
CA CYS A 100 -2.03 -0.93 -3.46
C CYS A 100 -1.29 -0.83 -2.13
N ALA A 101 -0.90 0.39 -1.77
CA ALA A 101 -0.26 0.74 -0.52
C ALA A 101 -1.24 1.48 0.37
N ILE A 102 -1.22 1.15 1.67
CA ILE A 102 -2.06 1.82 2.65
C ILE A 102 -1.25 2.85 3.40
N TYR A 103 -1.79 4.05 3.42
CA TYR A 103 -1.30 5.18 4.17
C TYR A 103 -2.30 5.54 5.26
N ARG A 104 -1.80 6.03 6.39
CA ARG A 104 -2.60 6.59 7.45
C ARG A 104 -2.43 8.10 7.41
N LYS A 105 -3.52 8.84 7.46
CA LYS A 105 -3.47 10.30 7.64
C LYS A 105 -3.04 10.61 9.07
N VAL A 106 -2.00 11.42 9.20
CA VAL A 106 -1.61 12.01 10.47
C VAL A 106 -2.30 13.38 10.51
N LYS A 107 -3.24 13.52 11.45
CA LYS A 107 -3.98 14.75 11.73
C LYS A 107 -3.19 15.64 12.68
#